data_AF-A0A1S3TMC9-F1
#
_entry.id   AF-A0A1S3TMC9-F1
#
_cell.length_a   1.000
_cell.length_b   1.000
_cell.length_c   1.000
_cell.angle_alpha   90.00
_cell.angle_beta   90.00
_cell.angle_gamma   90.00
#
_symmetry.space_group_name_H-M   'P 1'
#
loop_
_entity.id
_entity.type
_entity.pdbx_description
1 polymer ?
#
loop_
_entity_poly.entity_id
_entity_poly.type
_entity_poly.pdbx_seq_one_letter_code
_entity_poly.pdbx_strand_id
1 'polypeptide(L)'
;MSTIPRASNSPAVPMDVENNRELQGTNSTEAEQGKIKKIEELRKQIERLEKIMNAPGYEEKVLPNVRAKNQEKLDSLKERLLLEEMV
;
A
#
# COMPACT_ATOMS: atom_id res chain seq x y z
N MET A 1 -49.74 -43.64 37.27
CA MET A 1 -50.00 -42.40 36.50
C MET A 1 -49.11 -41.30 37.06
N SER A 2 -48.31 -40.66 36.19
CA SER A 2 -47.74 -39.29 36.29
C SER A 2 -46.85 -38.93 37.50
N THR A 3 -45.72 -38.24 37.40
CA THR A 3 -44.99 -37.58 36.29
C THR A 3 -43.60 -37.23 36.85
N ILE A 4 -42.54 -37.42 36.07
CA ILE A 4 -41.20 -36.91 36.37
C ILE A 4 -41.17 -35.42 35.99
N PRO A 5 -40.81 -34.48 36.89
CA PRO A 5 -40.44 -33.15 36.46
C PRO A 5 -39.00 -33.17 35.93
N ARG A 6 -38.89 -33.07 34.61
CA ARG A 6 -37.65 -32.84 33.85
C ARG A 6 -37.17 -31.41 34.15
N ALA A 7 -36.23 -31.25 35.08
CA ALA A 7 -35.46 -30.04 35.22
C ALA A 7 -34.47 -29.94 34.05
N SER A 8 -34.90 -29.29 32.97
CA SER A 8 -34.03 -28.91 31.86
C SER A 8 -33.16 -27.74 32.30
N ASN A 9 -32.02 -28.00 32.94
CA ASN A 9 -30.97 -26.99 33.09
C ASN A 9 -30.20 -26.90 31.77
N SER A 10 -30.67 -26.01 30.90
CA SER A 10 -29.89 -25.54 29.75
C SER A 10 -28.61 -24.84 30.23
N PRO A 11 -27.49 -24.97 29.50
CA PRO A 11 -26.26 -24.29 29.84
C PRO A 11 -26.41 -22.78 29.60
N ALA A 12 -26.30 -21.99 30.66
CA ALA A 12 -26.06 -20.56 30.55
C ALA A 12 -24.61 -20.35 30.09
N VAL A 13 -24.40 -20.32 28.78
CA VAL A 13 -23.21 -19.70 28.18
C VAL A 13 -23.52 -18.20 28.08
N PRO A 14 -22.85 -17.31 28.83
CA PRO A 14 -22.97 -15.88 28.60
C PRO A 14 -22.40 -15.57 27.21
N MET A 15 -23.31 -15.23 26.29
CA MET A 15 -23.03 -14.63 25.00
C MET A 15 -22.68 -13.17 25.22
N ASP A 16 -21.44 -12.88 25.59
CA ASP A 16 -20.89 -11.52 25.52
C ASP A 16 -19.44 -11.61 25.05
N VAL A 17 -19.27 -12.03 23.80
CA VAL A 17 -18.08 -11.71 23.02
C VAL A 17 -18.53 -10.80 21.88
N GLU A 18 -19.05 -9.63 22.26
CA GLU A 18 -19.05 -8.45 21.39
C GLU A 18 -17.61 -7.94 21.31
N ASN A 19 -16.75 -8.74 20.69
CA ASN A 19 -15.39 -8.36 20.42
C ASN A 19 -15.18 -8.51 18.92
N ASN A 20 -14.83 -7.38 18.30
CA ASN A 20 -14.24 -7.26 16.98
C ASN A 20 -15.20 -7.18 15.78
N ARG A 21 -15.95 -6.08 15.64
CA ARG A 21 -16.45 -5.73 14.30
C ARG A 21 -16.80 -4.27 14.00
N GLU A 22 -16.07 -3.28 14.51
CA GLU A 22 -16.36 -1.87 14.14
C GLU A 22 -15.14 -0.99 13.82
N LEU A 23 -14.13 -1.52 13.12
CA LEU A 23 -13.01 -0.70 12.61
C LEU A 23 -12.58 -1.05 11.17
N GLN A 24 -13.54 -1.36 10.27
CA GLN A 24 -13.24 -1.62 8.85
C GLN A 24 -13.90 -0.65 7.87
N GLY A 25 -14.37 0.52 8.34
CA GLY A 25 -15.02 1.52 7.48
C GLY A 25 -14.16 2.74 7.12
N THR A 26 -13.24 3.16 8.00
CA THR A 26 -12.58 4.48 7.87
C THR A 26 -11.13 4.41 7.37
N ASN A 27 -10.45 3.27 7.52
CA ASN A 27 -9.04 3.13 7.13
C ASN A 27 -8.82 2.94 5.61
N SER A 28 -9.85 2.56 4.84
CA SER A 28 -9.70 2.25 3.41
C SER A 28 -9.45 3.50 2.57
N THR A 29 -10.21 4.57 2.80
CA THR A 29 -10.17 5.77 1.95
C THR A 29 -8.92 6.61 2.16
N GLU A 30 -8.44 6.74 3.40
CA GLU A 30 -7.17 7.45 3.69
C GLU A 30 -5.95 6.66 3.20
N ALA A 31 -5.97 5.33 3.34
CA ALA A 31 -4.91 4.47 2.80
C ALA A 31 -4.88 4.49 1.27
N GLU A 32 -6.03 4.44 0.60
CA GLU A 32 -6.14 4.58 -0.86
C GLU A 32 -5.66 5.95 -1.35
N GLN A 33 -6.03 7.05 -0.67
CA GLN A 33 -5.52 8.38 -1.00
C GLN A 33 -4.00 8.49 -0.79
N GLY A 34 -3.47 7.85 0.26
CA GLY A 34 -2.03 7.77 0.50
C GLY A 34 -1.29 7.06 -0.63
N LYS A 35 -1.84 5.94 -1.12
CA LYS A 35 -1.29 5.21 -2.29
C LYS A 35 -1.29 6.07 -3.55
N ILE A 36 -2.40 6.75 -3.85
CA ILE A 36 -2.50 7.61 -5.04
C ILE A 36 -1.43 8.71 -5.00
N LYS A 37 -1.29 9.42 -3.88
CA LYS A 37 -0.26 10.46 -3.72
C LYS A 37 1.15 9.91 -3.92
N LYS A 38 1.42 8.72 -3.40
CA LYS A 38 2.73 8.06 -3.52
C LYS A 38 3.05 7.68 -4.98
N ILE A 39 2.08 7.14 -5.71
CA ILE A 39 2.20 6.84 -7.14
C ILE A 39 2.46 8.13 -7.94
N GLU A 40 1.71 9.20 -7.69
CA GLU A 40 1.92 10.48 -8.36
C GLU A 40 3.30 11.08 -8.08
N GLU A 41 3.78 10.96 -6.84
CA GLU A 41 5.11 11.44 -6.47
C GLU A 41 6.22 10.66 -7.18
N LEU A 42 6.09 9.33 -7.27
CA LEU A 42 7.03 8.48 -8.01
C LEU A 42 7.05 8.85 -9.50
N ARG A 43 5.88 9.01 -10.13
CA ARG A 43 5.77 9.45 -11.53
C ARG A 43 6.47 10.79 -11.76
N LYS A 44 6.26 11.77 -10.88
CA LYS A 44 6.93 13.08 -10.96
C LYS A 44 8.45 12.96 -10.80
N GLN A 45 8.94 12.07 -9.95
CA GLN A 45 10.39 11.84 -9.80
C GLN A 45 11.01 11.21 -11.05
N ILE A 46 10.33 10.22 -11.64
CA ILE A 46 10.72 9.57 -12.90
C ILE A 46 10.78 10.61 -14.03
N GLU A 47 9.69 11.35 -14.26
CA GLU A 47 9.60 12.33 -15.34
C GLU A 47 10.72 13.39 -15.24
N ARG A 48 10.96 13.92 -14.04
CA ARG A 48 12.03 14.91 -13.82
C ARG A 48 13.40 14.34 -14.13
N LEU A 49 13.68 13.12 -13.70
CA LEU A 49 14.98 12.48 -13.91
C LEU A 49 15.18 12.15 -15.40
N GLU A 50 14.17 11.60 -16.07
CA GLU A 50 14.19 11.35 -17.51
C GLU A 50 14.39 12.65 -18.30
N LYS A 51 13.73 13.74 -17.93
CA LYS A 51 13.92 15.04 -18.59
C LYS A 51 15.34 15.55 -18.47
N ILE A 52 15.98 15.37 -17.32
CA ILE A 52 17.38 15.75 -17.11
C ILE A 52 18.30 14.86 -17.95
N MET A 53 18.07 13.54 -17.95
CA MET A 53 18.88 12.58 -18.69
C MET A 53 18.75 12.72 -20.20
N ASN A 54 17.60 13.17 -20.70
CA ASN A 54 17.35 13.43 -22.12
C ASN A 54 17.69 14.88 -22.54
N ALA A 55 18.24 15.70 -21.64
CA ALA A 55 18.59 17.07 -21.97
C ALA A 55 19.75 17.11 -22.99
N PRO A 56 19.72 18.05 -23.97
CA PRO A 56 20.81 18.19 -24.93
C PRO A 56 22.18 18.37 -24.27
N GLY A 57 23.16 17.56 -24.68
CA GLY A 57 24.51 17.57 -24.13
C GLY A 57 24.65 16.90 -22.76
N TYR A 58 23.61 16.25 -22.22
CA TYR A 58 23.71 15.51 -20.97
C TYR A 58 24.80 14.42 -21.03
N GLU A 59 24.84 13.64 -22.12
CA GLU A 59 25.84 12.58 -22.29
C GLU A 59 27.29 13.08 -22.30
N GLU A 60 27.51 14.27 -22.82
CA GLU A 60 28.84 14.90 -22.94
C GLU A 60 29.25 15.62 -21.65
N LYS A 61 28.30 16.29 -20.99
CA LYS A 61 28.54 17.14 -19.81
C LYS A 61 28.52 16.37 -18.50
N VAL A 62 27.88 15.19 -18.46
CA VAL A 62 27.72 14.40 -17.24
C VAL A 62 28.66 13.21 -17.26
N LEU A 63 29.47 13.10 -16.19
CA LEU A 63 30.46 12.04 -16.05
C LEU A 63 29.81 10.65 -16.15
N PRO A 64 30.47 9.66 -16.78
CA PRO A 64 29.92 8.31 -16.96
C PRO A 64 29.42 7.67 -15.66
N ASN A 65 30.14 7.82 -14.54
CA ASN A 65 29.72 7.31 -13.23
C ASN A 65 28.42 7.95 -12.74
N VAL A 66 28.23 9.25 -12.98
CA VAL A 66 26.99 9.95 -12.62
C VAL A 66 25.84 9.49 -13.51
N ARG A 67 26.09 9.27 -14.82
CA ARG A 67 25.08 8.72 -15.74
C ARG A 67 24.63 7.33 -15.31
N ALA A 68 25.56 6.44 -14.95
CA ALA A 68 25.24 5.10 -14.46
C ALA A 68 24.39 5.15 -13.18
N LYS A 69 24.74 5.99 -12.20
CA LYS A 69 23.95 6.18 -10.98
C LYS A 69 22.56 6.75 -11.25
N ASN A 70 22.44 7.66 -12.22
CA ASN A 70 21.14 8.22 -12.60
C ASN A 70 20.27 7.17 -13.30
N GLN A 71 20.87 6.30 -14.12
CA GLN A 71 20.16 5.16 -14.70
C GLN A 71 19.67 4.18 -13.64
N GLU A 72 20.55 3.76 -12.72
CA GLU A 72 20.19 2.87 -11.61
C GLU A 72 19.06 3.47 -10.75
N LYS A 73 19.13 4.77 -10.47
CA LYS A 73 18.07 5.50 -9.77
C LYS A 73 16.75 5.50 -10.56
N LEU A 74 16.81 5.71 -11.87
CA LEU A 74 15.63 5.70 -12.72
C LEU A 74 14.97 4.32 -12.74
N ASP A 75 15.77 3.26 -12.85
CA ASP A 75 15.30 1.88 -12.86
C ASP A 75 14.65 1.52 -11.52
N SER A 76 15.28 1.87 -10.40
CA SER A 76 14.71 1.66 -9.06
C SER A 76 13.40 2.42 -8.85
N LEU A 77 13.28 3.66 -9.35
CA LEU A 77 12.03 4.41 -9.29
C LEU A 77 10.92 3.75 -10.10
N LYS A 78 11.23 3.24 -11.30
CA LYS A 78 10.27 2.52 -12.16
C LYS A 78 9.84 1.20 -11.54
N GLU A 79 10.76 0.42 -11.00
CA GLU A 79 10.45 -0.80 -10.26
C GLU A 79 9.52 -0.51 -9.08
N ARG A 80 9.84 0.50 -8.28
CA ARG A 80 8.99 0.91 -7.15
C ARG A 80 7.61 1.36 -7.62
N LEU A 81 7.51 2.12 -8.71
CA LEU A 81 6.21 2.53 -9.25
C LEU A 81 5.35 1.31 -9.61
N LEU A 82 5.91 0.32 -10.30
CA LEU A 82 5.20 -0.91 -10.64
C LEU A 82 4.72 -1.66 -9.40
N LEU A 83 5.56 -1.75 -8.37
CA LEU A 83 5.18 -2.37 -7.09
C LEU A 83 4.01 -1.65 -6.42
N GLU A 84 3.96 -0.31 -6.45
CA GLU A 84 2.85 0.44 -5.86
C GLU A 84 1.56 0.37 -6.72
N GLU A 85 1.67 0.22 -8.05
CA GLU A 85 0.53 0.07 -8.96
C GLU A 85 -0.12 -1.33 -8.90
N MET A 86 0.62 -2.34 -8.44
CA MET A 86 0.13 -3.73 -8.32
C MET A 86 -0.57 -4.06 -6.98
N VAL A 87 -0.67 -3.11 -6.03
CA VAL A 87 -1.14 -3.31 -4.64
C VAL A 87 -2.45 -2.60 -4.34
#